data_AF-A0A6L3N9Q2-F1
#
_entry.id   AF-A0A6L3N9Q2-F1
#
_cell.length_a   1.000
_cell.length_b   1.000
_cell.length_c   1.000
_cell.angle_alpha   90.00
_cell.angle_beta   90.00
_cell.angle_gamma   90.00
#
_symmetry.space_group_name_H-M   'P 1'
#
loop_
_entity.id
_entity.type
_entity.pdbx_description
1 polymer ?
#
loop_
_entity_poly.entity_id
_entity_poly.type
_entity_poly.pdbx_seq_one_letter_code
_entity_poly.pdbx_strand_id
1 'polypeptide(L)'
;MRRLILVGMTVCAVLSASAAPAETVLPATTSWIGNTFGYGDGSWTQIDIRAIAVTPDGKVYTNAPWDESGAEASVYQDGKMLGFAGGTHGWGNLGGNAVAVNSKYVYVAIGVGNERGHLQSPGIWPDKGKQWFGISRRTIGDMKQPAPFRAAPQVAPGGRADAGRA
;
A
#
# COMPACT_ATOMS: atom_id res chain seq x y z
N MET A 1 -32.96 1.49 75.66
CA MET A 1 -32.74 2.54 74.66
C MET A 1 -31.34 2.38 74.06
N ARG A 2 -31.22 2.32 72.72
CA ARG A 2 -30.12 2.86 71.86
C ARG A 2 -28.65 2.46 72.19
N ARG A 3 -27.80 1.93 71.30
CA ARG A 3 -27.73 1.81 69.83
C ARG A 3 -26.77 0.65 69.47
N LEU A 4 -27.05 -0.02 68.35
CA LEU A 4 -26.08 -0.82 67.59
C LEU A 4 -24.97 0.08 67.03
N ILE A 5 -23.73 -0.42 66.99
CA ILE A 5 -22.73 0.02 66.02
C ILE A 5 -22.13 -1.23 65.37
N LEU A 6 -22.50 -1.42 64.10
CA LEU A 6 -21.92 -2.37 63.16
C LEU A 6 -20.52 -1.85 62.79
N VAL A 7 -19.46 -2.64 62.97
CA VAL A 7 -18.16 -2.35 62.37
C VAL A 7 -18.02 -3.25 61.15
N GLY A 8 -18.27 -2.67 59.98
CA GLY A 8 -18.11 -3.34 58.69
C GLY A 8 -16.63 -3.54 58.39
N MET A 9 -16.22 -4.79 58.20
CA MET A 9 -14.88 -5.15 57.76
C MET A 9 -14.84 -5.00 56.23
N THR A 10 -14.33 -3.87 55.74
CA THR A 10 -14.10 -3.67 54.31
C THR A 10 -12.83 -4.42 53.90
N VAL A 11 -13.00 -5.56 53.22
CA VAL A 11 -11.89 -6.27 52.58
C VAL A 11 -11.52 -5.54 51.29
N CYS A 12 -10.42 -4.80 51.31
CA CYS A 12 -9.80 -4.25 50.09
C CYS A 12 -9.12 -5.41 49.36
N ALA A 13 -9.76 -5.95 48.32
CA ALA A 13 -9.11 -6.90 47.42
C ALA A 13 -8.04 -6.16 46.62
N VAL A 14 -6.78 -6.39 46.96
CA VAL A 14 -5.64 -5.87 46.21
C VAL A 14 -5.53 -6.69 44.93
N LEU A 15 -6.03 -6.14 43.82
CA LEU A 15 -5.82 -6.70 42.49
C LEU A 15 -4.35 -6.50 42.12
N SER A 16 -3.52 -7.49 42.40
CA SER A 16 -2.17 -7.59 41.86
C SER A 16 -2.28 -7.80 40.35
N ALA A 17 -2.27 -6.70 39.58
CA ALA A 17 -2.09 -6.77 38.14
C ALA A 17 -0.66 -7.25 37.88
N SER A 18 -0.46 -8.55 37.62
CA SER A 18 0.82 -9.02 37.13
C SER A 18 1.03 -8.42 35.75
N ALA A 19 2.05 -7.57 35.59
CA ALA A 19 2.49 -7.14 34.28
C ALA A 19 2.93 -8.41 33.52
N ALA A 20 2.15 -8.82 32.52
CA ALA A 20 2.56 -9.88 31.62
C ALA A 20 3.89 -9.46 30.99
N PRO A 21 4.90 -10.34 30.93
CA PRO A 21 6.12 -10.03 30.21
C PRO A 21 5.77 -9.60 28.78
N ALA A 22 6.34 -8.49 28.33
CA ALA A 22 6.16 -8.02 26.97
C ALA A 22 6.71 -9.11 26.03
N GLU A 23 5.83 -9.69 25.22
CA GLU A 23 6.19 -10.69 24.22
C GLU A 23 7.15 -10.06 23.21
N THR A 24 8.41 -10.51 23.21
CA THR A 24 9.48 -9.93 22.39
C THR A 24 9.46 -10.42 20.94
N VAL A 25 8.65 -11.45 20.65
CA VAL A 25 8.55 -12.09 19.35
C VAL A 25 7.08 -12.38 19.08
N LEU A 26 6.52 -11.76 18.05
CA LEU A 26 5.15 -12.05 17.61
C LEU A 26 5.01 -13.55 17.27
N PRO A 27 3.90 -14.22 17.61
CA PRO A 27 3.65 -15.59 17.19
C PRO A 27 3.43 -15.61 15.67
N ALA A 28 4.50 -15.79 14.92
CA ALA A 28 4.53 -15.67 13.47
C ALA A 28 5.06 -16.96 12.82
N THR A 29 4.46 -17.30 11.67
CA THR A 29 4.96 -18.35 10.78
C THR A 29 5.75 -17.70 9.65
N THR A 30 6.96 -18.20 9.39
CA THR A 30 7.75 -17.77 8.22
C THR A 30 7.52 -18.73 7.06
N SER A 31 7.24 -18.18 5.88
CA SER A 31 7.19 -18.90 4.61
C SER A 31 8.04 -18.18 3.57
N TRP A 32 8.35 -18.87 2.48
CA TRP A 32 9.14 -18.33 1.38
C TRP A 32 8.32 -18.40 0.10
N ILE A 33 8.35 -17.33 -0.69
CA ILE A 33 7.79 -17.29 -2.03
C ILE A 33 8.97 -17.25 -2.99
N GLY A 34 9.04 -18.26 -3.87
CA GLY A 34 10.03 -18.34 -4.93
C GLY A 34 9.37 -18.18 -6.29
N ASN A 35 10.12 -17.70 -7.27
CA ASN A 35 9.58 -17.46 -8.60
C ASN A 35 9.86 -18.64 -9.54
N THR A 36 8.81 -19.21 -10.13
CA THR A 36 8.89 -20.16 -11.26
C THR A 36 8.46 -19.51 -12.59
N PHE A 37 7.77 -18.37 -12.54
CA PHE A 37 7.14 -17.73 -13.69
C PHE A 37 8.02 -16.59 -14.25
N GLY A 38 8.04 -16.40 -15.56
CA GLY A 38 8.82 -15.36 -16.23
C GLY A 38 7.96 -14.45 -17.11
N TYR A 39 8.59 -13.45 -17.74
CA TYR A 39 8.03 -12.62 -18.82
C TYR A 39 6.85 -11.71 -18.47
N GLY A 40 6.59 -11.41 -17.20
CA GLY A 40 5.56 -10.43 -16.86
C GLY A 40 4.12 -10.90 -17.16
N ASP A 41 3.87 -12.21 -17.14
CA ASP A 41 2.59 -12.83 -17.55
C ASP A 41 1.42 -12.62 -16.55
N GLY A 42 1.71 -12.07 -15.38
CA GLY A 42 0.77 -11.78 -14.30
C GLY A 42 0.91 -12.71 -13.10
N SER A 43 1.86 -13.65 -13.12
CA SER A 43 2.03 -14.66 -12.05
C SER A 43 3.42 -14.65 -11.39
N TRP A 44 4.35 -13.84 -11.87
CA TRP A 44 5.71 -13.77 -11.34
C TRP A 44 5.76 -13.12 -9.95
N THR A 45 6.84 -13.40 -9.23
CA THR A 45 7.17 -12.70 -7.99
C THR A 45 7.99 -11.47 -8.31
N GLN A 46 7.64 -10.33 -7.71
CA GLN A 46 8.40 -9.09 -7.83
C GLN A 46 9.88 -9.29 -7.48
N ILE A 47 10.76 -8.59 -8.20
CA ILE A 47 12.21 -8.58 -7.93
C ILE A 47 12.54 -7.70 -6.72
N ASP A 48 11.70 -6.70 -6.43
CA ASP A 48 11.87 -5.78 -5.30
C ASP A 48 10.54 -5.52 -4.59
N ILE A 49 10.57 -5.51 -3.25
CA ILE A 49 9.45 -5.09 -2.40
C ILE A 49 10.05 -4.22 -1.30
N ARG A 50 9.69 -2.93 -1.29
CA ARG A 50 10.18 -1.94 -0.31
C ARG A 50 9.23 -1.66 0.83
N ALA A 51 7.94 -1.89 0.60
CA ALA A 51 6.91 -1.73 1.61
C ALA A 51 5.80 -2.75 1.39
N ILE A 52 5.18 -3.15 2.50
CA ILE A 52 3.99 -4.01 2.49
C ILE A 52 2.91 -3.44 3.42
N ALA A 53 1.65 -3.72 3.08
CA ALA A 53 0.49 -3.52 3.95
C ALA A 53 -0.44 -4.74 3.86
N VAL A 54 -0.86 -5.28 5.00
CA VAL A 54 -1.63 -6.52 5.08
C VAL A 54 -3.07 -6.22 5.53
N THR A 55 -4.05 -6.72 4.80
CA THR A 55 -5.47 -6.62 5.17
C THR A 55 -5.89 -7.75 6.11
N PRO A 56 -7.01 -7.62 6.86
CA PRO A 56 -7.47 -8.66 7.78
C PRO A 56 -7.76 -10.02 7.15
N ASP A 57 -8.06 -10.07 5.85
CA ASP A 57 -8.25 -11.30 5.08
C ASP A 57 -6.94 -11.88 4.52
N GLY A 58 -5.79 -11.30 4.87
CA GLY A 58 -4.46 -11.82 4.53
C GLY A 58 -3.92 -11.41 3.16
N LYS A 59 -4.55 -10.45 2.45
CA LYS A 59 -3.95 -9.89 1.24
C LYS A 59 -2.78 -8.99 1.61
N VAL A 60 -1.67 -9.14 0.89
CA VAL A 60 -0.45 -8.35 1.05
C VAL A 60 -0.33 -7.43 -0.15
N TYR A 61 -0.48 -6.13 0.08
CA TYR A 61 -0.22 -5.10 -0.92
C TYR A 61 1.21 -4.63 -0.82
N THR A 62 1.87 -4.49 -1.95
CA THR A 62 3.30 -4.19 -2.05
C THR A 62 3.54 -2.88 -2.78
N ASN A 63 4.73 -2.32 -2.62
CA ASN A 63 5.23 -1.27 -3.49
C ASN A 63 6.76 -1.34 -3.61
N ALA A 64 7.27 -0.96 -4.77
CA ALA A 64 8.69 -0.76 -5.04
C ALA A 64 8.89 0.40 -6.03
N PRO A 65 10.05 1.08 -6.03
CA PRO A 65 10.34 2.13 -7.02
C PRO A 65 10.33 1.64 -8.47
N TRP A 66 10.68 0.38 -8.70
CA TRP A 66 10.75 -0.26 -10.01
C TRP A 66 10.55 -1.76 -9.86
N ASP A 67 9.78 -2.36 -10.76
CA ASP A 67 9.70 -3.83 -10.91
C ASP A 67 9.61 -4.23 -12.38
N GLU A 68 9.92 -5.48 -12.69
CA GLU A 68 9.84 -6.02 -14.04
C GLU A 68 8.41 -5.92 -14.56
N SER A 69 8.24 -5.57 -15.84
CA SER A 69 6.92 -5.46 -16.49
C SER A 69 5.91 -4.52 -15.81
N GLY A 70 6.37 -3.64 -14.92
CA GLY A 70 5.58 -2.61 -14.28
C GLY A 70 4.65 -3.07 -13.16
N ALA A 71 5.09 -4.07 -12.39
CA ALA A 71 4.38 -4.58 -11.23
C ALA A 71 4.79 -3.91 -9.90
N GLU A 72 5.29 -2.67 -9.92
CA GLU A 72 5.76 -1.96 -8.73
C GLU A 72 4.80 -2.09 -7.55
N ALA A 73 3.51 -1.85 -7.81
CA ALA A 73 2.43 -2.02 -6.86
C ALA A 73 1.63 -3.28 -7.18
N SER A 74 1.76 -4.30 -6.35
CA SER A 74 1.12 -5.59 -6.52
C SER A 74 0.30 -6.02 -5.31
N VAL A 75 -0.48 -7.08 -5.49
CA VAL A 75 -1.24 -7.73 -4.42
C VAL A 75 -1.00 -9.24 -4.46
N TYR A 76 -0.70 -9.79 -3.29
CA TYR A 76 -0.48 -11.21 -3.06
C TYR A 76 -1.47 -11.75 -2.04
N GLN A 77 -1.74 -13.05 -2.10
CA GLN A 77 -2.40 -13.80 -1.04
C GLN A 77 -1.97 -15.26 -1.14
N ASP A 78 -1.66 -15.90 -0.01
CA ASP A 78 -1.31 -17.31 0.06
C ASP A 78 -0.18 -17.73 -0.92
N GLY A 79 0.82 -16.87 -1.08
CA GLY A 79 1.97 -17.11 -1.95
C GLY A 79 1.71 -16.86 -3.44
N LYS A 80 0.51 -16.41 -3.84
CA LYS A 80 0.14 -16.15 -5.23
C LYS A 80 0.00 -14.66 -5.50
N MET A 81 0.57 -14.18 -6.61
CA MET A 81 0.24 -12.85 -7.14
C MET A 81 -1.20 -12.85 -7.67
N LEU A 82 -2.03 -11.97 -7.12
CA LEU A 82 -3.41 -11.79 -7.56
C LEU A 82 -3.52 -10.74 -8.67
N GLY A 83 -2.57 -9.81 -8.74
CA GLY A 83 -2.47 -8.79 -9.78
C GLY A 83 -1.58 -7.61 -9.38
N PHE A 84 -1.48 -6.64 -10.29
CA PHE A 84 -0.68 -5.43 -10.12
C PHE A 84 -1.40 -4.20 -10.70
N ALA A 85 -1.00 -3.02 -10.26
CA ALA A 85 -1.68 -1.76 -10.56
C ALA A 85 -1.48 -1.31 -12.02
N GLY A 86 -0.27 -1.45 -12.55
CA GLY A 86 0.09 -0.88 -13.84
C GLY A 86 0.06 0.66 -13.84
N GLY A 87 0.65 1.26 -14.88
CA GLY A 87 0.81 2.71 -14.96
C GLY A 87 1.76 3.31 -13.93
N THR A 88 2.49 2.47 -13.19
CA THR A 88 3.58 2.83 -12.27
C THR A 88 4.96 2.64 -12.90
N HIS A 89 5.00 2.36 -14.20
CA HIS A 89 6.20 2.01 -14.94
C HIS A 89 6.22 2.67 -16.30
N GLY A 90 7.42 2.77 -16.86
CA GLY A 90 7.68 3.35 -18.17
C GLY A 90 8.34 4.71 -18.05
N TRP A 91 8.53 5.36 -19.19
CA TRP A 91 9.23 6.64 -19.27
C TRP A 91 8.62 7.67 -18.33
N GLY A 92 9.41 8.13 -17.36
CA GLY A 92 9.00 9.09 -16.34
C GLY A 92 8.07 8.57 -15.25
N ASN A 93 7.54 7.34 -15.29
CA ASN A 93 6.66 6.81 -14.25
C ASN A 93 7.38 5.77 -13.39
N LEU A 94 7.21 5.89 -12.07
CA LEU A 94 7.85 5.05 -11.07
C LEU A 94 6.85 4.70 -9.97
N GLY A 95 7.05 3.54 -9.34
CA GLY A 95 6.40 3.23 -8.07
C GLY A 95 7.04 3.97 -6.90
N GLY A 96 7.03 3.38 -5.71
CA GLY A 96 7.55 4.05 -4.53
C GLY A 96 7.89 3.14 -3.36
N ASN A 97 8.24 3.77 -2.24
CA ASN A 97 8.73 3.09 -1.03
C ASN A 97 7.69 3.03 0.10
N ALA A 98 6.41 3.21 -0.23
CA ALA A 98 5.35 3.18 0.76
C ALA A 98 4.03 2.68 0.17
N VAL A 99 3.29 1.93 0.99
CA VAL A 99 1.93 1.48 0.71
C VAL A 99 1.11 1.52 1.99
N ALA A 100 -0.15 1.92 1.89
CA ALA A 100 -1.12 1.87 2.97
C ALA A 100 -2.48 1.38 2.43
N VAL A 101 -3.30 0.80 3.29
CA VAL A 101 -4.62 0.26 2.90
C VAL A 101 -5.69 0.64 3.91
N ASN A 102 -6.92 0.77 3.44
CA ASN A 102 -8.11 0.77 4.29
C ASN A 102 -9.12 -0.27 3.77
N SER A 103 -10.39 -0.19 4.18
CA SER A 103 -11.42 -1.17 3.76
C SER A 103 -11.84 -1.07 2.29
N LYS A 104 -11.42 -0.02 1.57
CA LYS A 104 -11.89 0.25 0.19
C LYS A 104 -10.75 0.49 -0.80
N TYR A 105 -9.64 1.04 -0.34
CA TYR A 105 -8.58 1.55 -1.19
C TYR A 105 -7.19 1.13 -0.72
N VAL A 106 -6.31 1.03 -1.72
CA VAL A 106 -4.87 0.91 -1.57
C VAL A 106 -4.27 2.25 -1.97
N TYR A 107 -3.32 2.74 -1.18
CA TYR A 107 -2.61 4.00 -1.39
C TYR A 107 -1.15 3.66 -1.64
N VAL A 108 -0.65 3.98 -2.83
CA VAL A 108 0.71 3.65 -3.25
C VAL A 108 1.49 4.94 -3.49
N ALA A 109 2.66 5.05 -2.88
CA ALA A 109 3.60 6.11 -3.22
C ALA A 109 4.05 5.93 -4.68
N ILE A 110 4.17 7.04 -5.40
CA ILE A 110 4.61 7.07 -6.79
C ILE A 110 5.68 8.13 -6.99
N GLY A 111 6.49 7.96 -8.04
CA GLY A 111 7.40 8.97 -8.55
C GLY A 111 7.07 9.33 -10.00
N VAL A 112 7.23 10.61 -10.33
CA VAL A 112 7.13 11.09 -11.72
C VAL A 112 8.38 11.90 -12.06
N GLY A 113 9.11 11.47 -13.09
CA GLY A 113 10.26 12.15 -13.67
C GLY A 113 9.95 12.66 -15.08
N ASN A 114 10.93 13.23 -15.77
CA ASN A 114 10.74 13.75 -17.13
C ASN A 114 11.79 13.32 -18.15
N GLU A 115 12.51 12.22 -17.87
CA GLU A 115 13.54 11.66 -18.76
C GLU A 115 14.52 12.72 -19.25
N ARG A 116 15.19 13.42 -18.33
CA ARG A 116 16.19 14.47 -18.65
C ARG A 116 15.63 15.63 -19.51
N GLY A 117 14.31 15.82 -19.50
CA GLY A 117 13.59 16.82 -20.29
C GLY A 117 13.08 16.33 -21.64
N HIS A 118 13.16 15.02 -21.92
CA HIS A 118 12.57 14.43 -23.14
C HIS A 118 11.05 14.30 -23.06
N LEU A 119 10.47 14.30 -21.86
CA LEU A 119 9.03 14.30 -21.65
C LEU A 119 8.54 15.72 -21.36
N GLN A 120 7.75 16.28 -22.29
CA GLN A 120 7.33 17.68 -22.26
C GLN A 120 5.82 17.78 -22.40
N SER A 121 5.16 18.09 -21.28
CA SER A 121 3.74 18.45 -21.23
C SER A 121 3.46 19.04 -19.84
N PRO A 122 3.18 20.36 -19.74
CA PRO A 122 2.92 21.01 -18.47
C PRO A 122 1.80 20.32 -17.70
N GLY A 123 2.04 20.07 -16.41
CA GLY A 123 1.07 19.39 -15.53
C GLY A 123 1.01 17.87 -15.68
N ILE A 124 1.74 17.28 -16.64
CA ILE A 124 1.93 15.82 -16.75
C ILE A 124 3.34 15.44 -16.29
N TRP A 125 4.35 16.20 -16.73
CA TRP A 125 5.75 15.93 -16.41
C TRP A 125 6.36 17.08 -15.60
N PRO A 126 7.27 16.79 -14.64
CA PRO A 126 8.03 17.82 -13.96
C PRO A 126 8.98 18.55 -14.92
N ASP A 127 9.45 19.73 -14.50
CA ASP A 127 10.50 20.46 -15.22
C ASP A 127 11.83 19.68 -15.25
N LYS A 128 12.71 20.01 -16.20
CA LYS A 128 14.03 19.36 -16.32
C LYS A 128 14.81 19.45 -15.01
N GLY A 129 15.28 18.30 -14.54
CA GLY A 129 16.02 18.18 -13.28
C GLY A 129 15.13 18.17 -12.03
N LYS A 130 13.81 18.05 -12.19
CA LYS A 130 12.86 17.87 -11.10
C LYS A 130 12.26 16.47 -11.14
N GLN A 131 11.85 16.01 -9.96
CA GLN A 131 11.09 14.78 -9.76
C GLN A 131 9.92 15.11 -8.84
N TRP A 132 8.74 14.62 -9.19
CA TRP A 132 7.56 14.68 -8.34
C TRP A 132 7.41 13.38 -7.58
N PHE A 133 6.85 13.49 -6.38
CA PHE A 133 6.43 12.38 -5.56
C PHE A 133 4.97 12.58 -5.20
N GLY A 134 4.21 11.50 -5.18
CA GLY A 134 2.78 11.56 -4.96
C GLY A 134 2.24 10.27 -4.35
N ILE A 135 0.92 10.23 -4.24
CA ILE A 135 0.18 9.06 -3.79
C ILE A 135 -0.90 8.78 -4.83
N SER A 136 -0.85 7.59 -5.41
CA SER A 136 -1.95 7.06 -6.21
C SER A 136 -2.88 6.25 -5.31
N ARG A 137 -4.19 6.30 -5.61
CA ARG A 137 -5.20 5.52 -4.89
C ARG A 137 -5.82 4.51 -5.85
N ARG A 138 -5.84 3.24 -5.47
CA ARG A 138 -6.39 2.11 -6.24
C ARG A 138 -7.54 1.45 -5.49
N THR A 139 -8.52 0.93 -6.22
CA THR A 139 -9.66 0.23 -5.61
C THR A 139 -9.25 -1.17 -5.16
N ILE A 140 -9.62 -1.56 -3.94
CA ILE A 140 -9.45 -2.95 -3.50
C ILE A 140 -10.34 -3.86 -4.37
N GLY A 141 -9.77 -4.94 -4.89
CA GLY A 141 -10.43 -5.86 -5.81
C GLY A 141 -10.09 -5.63 -7.28
N ASP A 142 -9.67 -4.41 -7.66
CA ASP A 142 -9.12 -4.11 -8.98
C ASP A 142 -8.02 -3.04 -8.86
N MET A 143 -6.78 -3.51 -8.71
CA MET A 143 -5.60 -2.64 -8.60
C MET A 143 -5.36 -1.82 -9.89
N LYS A 144 -5.84 -2.30 -11.04
CA LYS A 144 -5.68 -1.58 -12.32
C LYS A 144 -6.59 -0.38 -12.41
N GLN A 145 -7.67 -0.34 -11.63
CA GLN A 145 -8.59 0.79 -11.59
C GLN A 145 -8.08 1.90 -10.65
N PRO A 146 -7.62 3.05 -11.18
CA PRO A 146 -7.32 4.20 -10.34
C PRO A 146 -8.61 4.80 -9.78
N ALA A 147 -8.51 5.32 -8.57
CA ALA A 147 -9.57 6.02 -7.87
C ALA A 147 -9.07 7.43 -7.49
N PRO A 148 -8.99 8.39 -8.42
CA PRO A 148 -8.41 9.72 -8.17
C PRO A 148 -9.01 10.44 -6.96
N PHE A 149 -8.20 11.22 -6.24
CA PHE A 149 -8.67 12.02 -5.09
C PHE A 149 -9.62 13.16 -5.50
N ARG A 150 -9.52 13.61 -6.75
CA ARG A 150 -10.38 14.61 -7.38
C ARG A 150 -10.80 14.10 -8.74
N ALA A 151 -12.00 14.46 -9.20
CA ALA A 151 -12.43 14.17 -10.56
C ALA A 151 -11.42 14.75 -11.57
N ALA A 152 -11.17 14.02 -12.65
CA ALA A 152 -10.33 14.51 -13.72
C ALA A 152 -11.04 15.69 -14.43
N PRO A 153 -10.39 16.86 -14.59
CA PRO A 153 -10.81 17.83 -15.59
C PRO A 153 -11.02 17.13 -16.93
N GLN A 154 -12.20 17.33 -17.54
CA GLN A 154 -12.50 16.85 -18.87
C GLN A 154 -11.48 17.42 -19.86
N VAL A 155 -10.76 16.53 -20.55
CA VAL A 155 -9.91 16.90 -21.68
C VAL A 155 -10.79 16.99 -22.92
N ALA A 156 -10.64 18.05 -23.70
CA ALA A 156 -11.42 18.28 -24.91
C ALA A 156 -11.26 17.13 -25.94
N PRO A 157 -12.25 16.91 -26.83
CA PRO A 157 -12.22 15.83 -27.81
C PRO A 157 -10.99 15.95 -28.73
N GLY A 158 -10.15 14.92 -28.77
CA GLY A 158 -8.89 14.88 -29.54
C GLY A 158 -7.63 14.77 -28.68
N GLY A 159 -7.72 15.04 -27.37
CA GLY A 159 -6.72 14.57 -26.41
C GLY A 159 -6.89 13.07 -26.20
N ARG A 160 -5.81 12.29 -26.22
CA ARG A 160 -5.86 10.89 -25.76
C ARG A 160 -6.51 10.89 -24.38
N ALA A 161 -7.54 10.05 -24.22
CA ALA A 161 -8.15 9.81 -22.92
C ALA A 161 -7.02 9.42 -21.96
N ASP A 162 -6.77 10.31 -21.00
CA ASP A 162 -5.85 10.11 -19.88
C ASP A 162 -6.32 8.83 -19.17
N ALA A 163 -5.62 7.74 -19.46
CA ALA A 163 -5.80 6.47 -18.78
C ALA A 163 -5.26 6.63 -17.36
N GLY A 164 -6.06 7.30 -16.53
CA GLY A 164 -6.00 7.13 -15.10
C GLY A 164 -4.74 7.69 -14.45
N ARG A 165 -4.70 9.01 -14.34
CA ARG A 165 -4.23 9.78 -13.17
C ARG A 165 -3.87 8.93 -11.95
N ALA A 166 -2.61 9.07 -11.56
CA ALA A 166 -1.99 8.66 -10.32
C ALA A 166 -1.20 9.88 -9.82
#